data_AF-A0A6N6S015-F1
#
_entry.id   AF-A0A6N6S015-F1
#
_cell.length_a   1.000
_cell.length_b   1.000
_cell.length_c   1.000
_cell.angle_alpha   90.00
_cell.angle_beta   90.00
_cell.angle_gamma   90.00
#
_symmetry.space_group_name_H-M   'P 1'
#
loop_
_entity.id
_entity.type
_entity.pdbx_description
1 polymer ?
#
loop_
_entity_poly.entity_id
_entity_poly.type
_entity_poly.pdbx_seq_one_letter_code
_entity_poly.pdbx_strand_id
1 'polypeptide(L)'
;MKNRSLSQEKQIVVFSLIFISAFSLLLYLNTSNGNFLREDFKIIVENSFIKEWQYLPQVFTKNYFSISGEMSYRPLVTISYFIDYAIWHLNPFGFHMTNIVFHVMNTLLFYLLLRAVLSNNKIIFLSILFFVTHPVLVETVNAVGYREDLLCATFLLVSFIYFIKSDSLFYRENSQTTRFAFYYAISLVSYLCALFSKEMAITLPVLLVVFMVFSRQKPLVSFTKRLKGMYAGYLAISLFYLIIRFVVFSNPAFKSSYQPGGFWVNAFTMIKILASYIKLSFFPLHLNADYVVPLITHPWEGSCILALTFLISIFVIFAVLCKTRNMFAVWMSWFFITLLPVMNIIPIDNIMAERYLYIPVMGFCAAKGILIYRITDRTLS
;
A
#
# COMPACT_ATOMS: atom_id res chain seq x y z
N MET A 1 7.75 31.91 -25.92
CA MET A 1 6.92 31.71 -24.69
C MET A 1 6.77 30.24 -24.28
N LYS A 2 6.53 29.28 -25.20
CA LYS A 2 6.35 27.84 -24.89
C LYS A 2 7.57 27.13 -24.23
N ASN A 3 8.79 27.55 -24.55
CA ASN A 3 10.00 26.99 -23.91
C ASN A 3 10.22 27.50 -22.47
N ARG A 4 9.77 28.72 -22.14
CA ARG A 4 9.83 29.26 -20.77
C ARG A 4 8.84 28.57 -19.82
N SER A 5 7.66 28.18 -20.31
CA SER A 5 6.68 27.46 -19.49
C SER A 5 7.11 26.02 -19.18
N LEU A 6 7.74 25.32 -20.14
CA LEU A 6 8.28 23.97 -19.93
C LEU A 6 9.46 23.95 -18.96
N SER A 7 10.34 24.97 -19.00
CA SER A 7 11.44 25.08 -18.04
C SER A 7 10.92 25.39 -16.63
N GLN A 8 9.91 26.25 -16.50
CA GLN A 8 9.27 26.56 -15.22
C GLN A 8 8.57 25.33 -14.62
N GLU A 9 7.85 24.55 -15.43
CA GLU A 9 7.19 23.34 -14.93
C GLU A 9 8.22 22.31 -14.42
N LYS A 10 9.32 22.10 -15.17
CA LYS A 10 10.40 21.22 -14.71
C LYS A 10 11.03 21.70 -13.41
N GLN A 11 11.26 23.01 -13.26
CA GLN A 11 11.78 23.59 -12.02
C GLN A 11 10.82 23.37 -10.84
N ILE A 12 9.51 23.56 -11.03
CA ILE A 12 8.50 23.30 -9.98
C ILE A 12 8.50 21.82 -9.57
N VAL A 13 8.62 20.90 -10.53
CA VAL A 13 8.68 19.46 -10.24
C VAL A 13 9.93 19.13 -9.43
N VAL A 14 11.10 19.59 -9.87
CA VAL A 14 12.37 19.35 -9.16
C VAL A 14 12.31 19.93 -7.75
N PHE A 15 11.82 21.17 -7.60
CA PHE A 15 11.64 21.79 -6.29
C PHE A 15 10.68 21.00 -5.42
N SER A 16 9.54 20.55 -5.96
CA SER A 16 8.56 19.73 -5.23
C SER A 16 9.19 18.42 -4.76
N LEU A 17 9.97 17.75 -5.60
CA LEU A 17 10.66 16.49 -5.23
C LEU A 17 11.63 16.73 -4.08
N ILE A 18 12.48 17.78 -4.17
CA ILE A 18 13.44 18.12 -3.11
C ILE A 18 12.70 18.47 -1.81
N PHE A 19 11.67 19.31 -1.88
CA PHE A 19 10.90 19.72 -0.72
C PHE A 19 10.20 18.53 -0.06
N ILE A 20 9.51 17.68 -0.83
CA ILE A 20 8.81 16.50 -0.32
C ILE A 20 9.80 15.53 0.33
N SER A 21 10.96 15.29 -0.31
CA SER A 21 12.01 14.44 0.25
C SER A 21 12.55 14.99 1.57
N ALA A 22 12.94 16.26 1.60
CA ALA A 22 13.51 16.89 2.80
C ALA A 22 12.47 16.93 3.92
N PHE A 23 11.22 17.28 3.62
CA PHE A 23 10.15 17.35 4.61
C PHE A 23 9.80 15.97 5.18
N SER A 24 9.68 14.94 4.32
CA SER A 24 9.46 13.55 4.75
C SER A 24 10.62 13.06 5.63
N LEU A 25 11.87 13.32 5.21
CA LEU A 25 13.05 12.94 6.00
C LEU A 25 13.02 13.59 7.39
N LEU A 26 12.80 14.91 7.46
CA LEU A 26 12.80 15.66 8.72
C LEU A 26 11.71 15.18 9.70
N LEU A 27 10.53 14.82 9.20
CA LEU A 27 9.42 14.36 10.05
C LEU A 27 9.70 13.03 10.74
N TYR A 28 10.43 12.12 10.08
CA TYR A 28 10.70 10.77 10.57
C TYR A 28 12.16 10.58 11.03
N LEU A 29 13.00 11.61 11.00
CA LEU A 29 14.40 11.50 11.38
C LEU A 29 14.57 11.14 12.87
N ASN A 30 13.63 11.57 13.72
CA ASN A 30 13.61 11.24 15.15
C ASN A 30 13.53 9.72 15.40
N THR A 31 12.92 8.96 14.48
CA THR A 31 12.83 7.50 14.53
C THR A 31 14.19 6.82 14.53
N SER A 32 15.21 7.46 13.95
CA SER A 32 16.55 6.89 13.84
C SER A 32 17.27 6.67 15.16
N ASN A 33 16.84 7.36 16.21
CA ASN A 33 17.35 7.21 17.58
C ASN A 33 16.60 6.13 18.37
N GLY A 34 15.67 5.41 17.74
CA GLY A 34 14.93 4.31 18.34
C GLY A 34 15.79 3.06 18.57
N ASN A 35 15.36 2.22 19.51
CA ASN A 35 15.86 0.86 19.68
C ASN A 35 14.94 -0.13 18.96
N PHE A 36 15.43 -1.35 18.75
CA PHE A 36 14.59 -2.46 18.28
C PHE A 36 13.38 -2.66 19.20
N LEU A 37 12.21 -2.85 18.58
CA LEU A 37 10.96 -3.15 19.24
C LEU A 37 10.78 -4.67 19.37
N ARG A 38 9.82 -5.11 20.20
CA ARG A 38 9.56 -6.53 20.49
C ARG A 38 9.40 -7.37 19.21
N GLU A 39 8.75 -6.80 18.21
CA GLU A 39 8.47 -7.42 16.92
C GLU A 39 9.74 -7.67 16.08
N ASP A 40 10.82 -6.92 16.35
CA ASP A 40 12.09 -6.99 15.64
C ASP A 40 13.00 -8.11 16.17
N PHE A 41 12.83 -8.52 17.43
CA PHE A 41 13.76 -9.43 18.11
C PHE A 41 13.87 -10.78 17.40
N LYS A 42 12.74 -11.42 17.15
CA LYS A 42 12.69 -12.75 16.52
C LYS A 42 13.25 -12.75 15.10
N ILE A 43 13.01 -11.67 14.36
CA ILE A 43 13.35 -11.59 12.92
C ILE A 43 14.80 -11.13 12.73
N ILE A 44 15.32 -10.28 13.63
CA ILE A 44 16.60 -9.58 13.44
C ILE A 44 17.60 -9.91 14.56
N VAL A 45 17.27 -9.61 15.82
CA VAL A 45 18.25 -9.64 16.91
C VAL A 45 18.67 -11.07 17.25
N GLU A 46 17.67 -11.93 17.47
CA GLU A 46 17.82 -13.34 17.85
C GLU A 46 18.06 -14.25 16.65
N ASN A 47 17.80 -13.76 15.44
CA ASN A 47 17.94 -14.53 14.22
C ASN A 47 19.42 -14.66 13.82
N SER A 48 20.01 -15.83 14.07
CA SER A 48 21.39 -16.13 13.68
C SER A 48 21.57 -16.25 12.15
N PHE A 49 20.53 -16.63 11.41
CA PHE A 49 20.67 -16.94 9.99
C PHE A 49 20.90 -15.70 9.12
N ILE A 50 20.28 -14.56 9.46
CA ILE A 50 20.46 -13.31 8.69
C ILE A 50 21.88 -12.73 8.83
N LYS A 51 22.67 -13.25 9.79
CA LYS A 51 24.02 -12.76 10.10
C LYS A 51 25.08 -13.28 9.13
N GLU A 52 24.75 -14.32 8.36
CA GLU A 52 25.68 -15.01 7.47
C GLU A 52 25.09 -15.23 6.08
N TRP A 53 25.72 -14.66 5.06
CA TRP A 53 25.26 -14.70 3.67
C TRP A 53 25.08 -16.12 3.09
N GLN A 54 25.75 -17.12 3.66
CA GLN A 54 25.61 -18.51 3.22
C GLN A 54 24.18 -19.06 3.37
N TYR A 55 23.36 -18.48 4.26
CA TYR A 55 21.96 -18.88 4.43
C TYR A 55 21.00 -18.19 3.45
N LEU A 56 21.45 -17.18 2.70
CA LEU A 56 20.60 -16.44 1.75
C LEU A 56 19.89 -17.36 0.73
N PRO A 57 20.54 -18.37 0.10
CA PRO A 57 19.86 -19.24 -0.86
C PRO A 57 18.68 -20.01 -0.25
N GLN A 58 18.73 -20.26 1.06
CA GLN A 58 17.68 -21.00 1.77
C GLN A 58 16.38 -20.21 1.92
N VAL A 59 16.42 -18.88 1.71
CA VAL A 59 15.22 -18.02 1.63
C VAL A 59 14.25 -18.51 0.54
N PHE A 60 14.76 -19.14 -0.53
CA PHE A 60 13.93 -19.67 -1.62
C PHE A 60 13.62 -21.17 -1.48
N THR A 61 13.81 -21.73 -0.29
CA THR A 61 13.61 -23.16 -0.01
C THR A 61 12.59 -23.36 1.11
N LYS A 62 12.10 -24.59 1.29
CA LYS A 62 11.13 -24.91 2.36
C LYS A 62 11.60 -24.58 3.78
N ASN A 63 12.91 -24.36 3.98
CA ASN A 63 13.49 -23.91 5.25
C ASN A 63 13.27 -22.40 5.52
N TYR A 64 12.58 -21.67 4.64
CA TYR A 64 12.32 -20.24 4.80
C TYR A 64 11.78 -19.87 6.18
N PHE A 65 10.79 -20.60 6.69
CA PHE A 65 10.12 -20.24 7.96
C PHE A 65 11.02 -20.43 9.18
N SER A 66 11.94 -21.38 9.15
CA SER A 66 12.93 -21.55 10.23
C SER A 66 14.00 -20.46 10.20
N ILE A 67 14.26 -19.89 9.01
CA ILE A 67 15.35 -18.95 8.77
C ILE A 67 14.92 -17.50 8.92
N SER A 68 13.73 -17.16 8.46
CA SER A 68 13.21 -15.78 8.49
C SER A 68 12.67 -15.39 9.86
N GLY A 69 12.17 -16.36 10.65
CA GLY A 69 11.40 -16.08 11.86
C GLY A 69 9.99 -15.52 11.57
N GLU A 70 9.63 -15.35 10.30
CA GLU A 70 8.37 -14.78 9.86
C GLU A 70 7.23 -15.81 9.81
N MET A 71 5.99 -15.33 9.88
CA MET A 71 4.80 -16.19 9.79
C MET A 71 4.33 -16.43 8.36
N SER A 72 4.68 -15.55 7.42
CA SER A 72 4.28 -15.59 6.01
C SER A 72 5.50 -15.57 5.09
N TYR A 73 5.38 -16.19 3.91
CA TYR A 73 6.46 -16.17 2.92
C TYR A 73 6.60 -14.78 2.27
N ARG A 74 7.61 -14.01 2.70
CA ARG A 74 7.92 -12.64 2.24
C ARG A 74 9.43 -12.47 1.98
N PRO A 75 9.99 -13.21 1.00
CA PRO A 75 11.43 -13.36 0.83
C PRO A 75 12.17 -12.03 0.61
N LEU A 76 11.56 -11.03 -0.02
CA LEU A 76 12.24 -9.73 -0.23
C LEU A 76 12.44 -8.95 1.07
N VAL A 77 11.57 -9.14 2.05
CA VAL A 77 11.68 -8.51 3.37
C VAL A 77 12.86 -9.13 4.11
N THR A 78 12.91 -10.46 4.17
CA THR A 78 14.03 -11.20 4.75
C THR A 78 15.36 -10.84 4.08
N ILE A 79 15.42 -10.78 2.75
CA ILE A 79 16.64 -10.37 2.00
C ILE A 79 17.07 -8.94 2.39
N SER A 80 16.12 -8.03 2.62
CA SER A 80 16.46 -6.68 3.07
C SER A 80 17.13 -6.67 4.45
N TYR A 81 16.78 -7.61 5.34
CA TYR A 81 17.43 -7.74 6.65
C TYR A 81 18.83 -8.36 6.54
N PHE A 82 19.08 -9.28 5.61
CA PHE A 82 20.44 -9.75 5.29
C PHE A 82 21.34 -8.58 4.85
N ILE A 83 20.83 -7.73 3.96
CA ILE A 83 21.56 -6.55 3.46
C ILE A 83 21.83 -5.57 4.60
N ASP A 84 20.81 -5.24 5.41
CA ASP A 84 20.99 -4.29 6.51
C ASP A 84 21.96 -4.81 7.56
N TYR A 85 21.87 -6.10 7.95
CA TYR A 85 22.82 -6.67 8.90
C TYR A 85 24.25 -6.65 8.37
N ALA A 86 24.45 -6.89 7.07
CA ALA A 86 25.78 -6.85 6.48
C ALA A 86 26.43 -5.45 6.49
N ILE A 87 25.62 -4.39 6.47
CA ILE A 87 26.09 -3.00 6.45
C ILE A 87 26.17 -2.43 7.87
N TRP A 88 25.18 -2.72 8.71
CA TRP A 88 24.93 -2.04 10.00
C TRP A 88 25.07 -2.97 11.21
N HIS A 89 25.24 -4.27 11.01
CA HIS A 89 25.20 -5.30 12.05
C HIS A 89 23.93 -5.19 12.92
N LEU A 90 24.05 -5.08 14.24
CA LEU A 90 22.91 -4.88 15.15
C LEU A 90 22.74 -3.41 15.56
N ASN A 91 23.25 -2.45 14.78
CA ASN A 91 23.00 -1.04 15.04
C ASN A 91 21.59 -0.64 14.57
N PRO A 92 20.63 -0.34 15.48
CA PRO A 92 19.24 -0.04 15.12
C PRO A 92 19.10 1.16 14.17
N PHE A 93 20.03 2.13 14.28
CA PHE A 93 20.05 3.34 13.45
C PHE A 93 19.97 3.00 11.96
N GLY A 94 20.76 2.02 11.49
CA GLY A 94 20.81 1.63 10.08
C GLY A 94 19.48 1.07 9.57
N PHE A 95 18.83 0.25 10.39
CA PHE A 95 17.55 -0.35 10.04
C PHE A 95 16.41 0.68 9.98
N HIS A 96 16.39 1.62 10.94
CA HIS A 96 15.45 2.74 10.91
C HIS A 96 15.73 3.66 9.71
N MET A 97 16.99 3.93 9.37
CA MET A 97 17.36 4.68 8.17
C MET A 97 16.82 4.02 6.90
N THR A 98 16.96 2.70 6.76
CA THR A 98 16.41 1.97 5.62
C THR A 98 14.88 2.11 5.53
N ASN A 99 14.15 2.07 6.64
CA ASN A 99 12.71 2.33 6.65
C ASN A 99 12.37 3.77 6.23
N ILE A 100 13.08 4.76 6.76
CA ILE A 100 12.89 6.17 6.40
C ILE A 100 13.14 6.39 4.91
N VAL A 101 14.20 5.79 4.36
CA VAL A 101 14.50 5.84 2.92
C VAL A 101 13.35 5.26 2.10
N PHE A 102 12.82 4.08 2.46
CA PHE A 102 11.67 3.51 1.77
C PHE A 102 10.42 4.38 1.91
N HIS A 103 10.18 5.01 3.07
CA HIS A 103 9.06 5.93 3.25
C HIS A 103 9.18 7.18 2.36
N VAL A 104 10.38 7.77 2.29
CA VAL A 104 10.65 8.90 1.38
C VAL A 104 10.45 8.47 -0.08
N MET A 105 11.00 7.31 -0.48
CA MET A 105 10.80 6.76 -1.83
C MET A 105 9.31 6.55 -2.14
N ASN A 106 8.54 6.00 -1.21
CA ASN A 106 7.10 5.81 -1.35
C ASN A 106 6.36 7.14 -1.52
N THR A 107 6.74 8.16 -0.75
CA THR A 107 6.14 9.50 -0.85
C THR A 107 6.43 10.12 -2.22
N LEU A 108 7.65 9.97 -2.75
CA LEU A 108 8.01 10.41 -4.09
C LEU A 108 7.29 9.62 -5.20
N LEU A 109 7.23 8.30 -5.08
CA LEU A 109 6.50 7.45 -6.01
C LEU A 109 5.01 7.78 -6.02
N PHE A 110 4.43 8.04 -4.85
CA PHE A 110 3.04 8.47 -4.75
C PHE A 110 2.84 9.84 -5.40
N TYR A 111 3.75 10.81 -5.21
CA TYR A 111 3.72 12.08 -5.94
C TYR A 111 3.78 11.90 -7.46
N LEU A 112 4.68 11.03 -7.95
CA LEU A 112 4.80 10.72 -9.38
C LEU A 112 3.54 10.03 -9.93
N LEU A 113 2.92 9.15 -9.15
CA LEU A 113 1.65 8.53 -9.51
C LEU A 113 0.54 9.57 -9.60
N LEU A 114 0.40 10.44 -8.60
CA LEU A 114 -0.58 11.53 -8.60
C LEU A 114 -0.37 12.45 -9.81
N ARG A 115 0.87 12.84 -10.12
CA ARG A 115 1.22 13.62 -11.32
C ARG A 115 0.88 12.91 -12.62
N ALA A 116 0.96 11.59 -12.66
CA ALA A 116 0.64 10.80 -13.85
C ALA A 116 -0.87 10.70 -14.11
N VAL A 117 -1.71 10.96 -13.10
CA VAL A 117 -3.17 10.74 -13.19
C VAL A 117 -4.03 11.96 -12.87
N LEU A 118 -3.49 12.96 -12.19
CA LEU A 118 -4.14 14.22 -11.85
C LEU A 118 -3.45 15.39 -12.56
N SER A 119 -4.23 16.36 -13.02
CA SER A 119 -3.71 17.53 -13.74
C SER A 119 -3.44 18.74 -12.83
N ASN A 120 -3.99 18.76 -11.61
CA ASN A 120 -3.96 19.94 -10.75
C ASN A 120 -2.88 19.83 -9.67
N ASN A 121 -1.86 20.69 -9.75
CA ASN A 121 -0.74 20.70 -8.81
C ASN A 121 -1.15 20.98 -7.35
N LYS A 122 -2.22 21.77 -7.10
CA LYS A 122 -2.70 22.05 -5.74
C LYS A 122 -3.28 20.79 -5.10
N ILE A 123 -4.07 20.02 -5.86
CA ILE A 123 -4.60 18.72 -5.40
C ILE A 123 -3.43 17.78 -5.06
N ILE A 124 -2.48 17.64 -5.98
CA ILE A 124 -1.32 16.76 -5.81
C ILE A 124 -0.53 17.15 -4.55
N PHE A 125 -0.22 18.43 -4.39
CA PHE A 125 0.52 18.94 -3.24
C PHE A 125 -0.21 18.67 -1.93
N LEU A 126 -1.51 19.01 -1.84
CA LEU A 126 -2.32 18.74 -0.65
C LEU A 126 -2.39 17.25 -0.32
N SER A 127 -2.56 16.39 -1.32
CA SER A 127 -2.62 14.94 -1.13
C SER A 127 -1.32 14.37 -0.59
N ILE A 128 -0.16 14.84 -1.08
CA ILE A 128 1.15 14.43 -0.53
C ILE A 128 1.35 14.97 0.87
N LEU A 129 1.00 16.23 1.11
CA LEU A 129 1.09 16.82 2.45
C LEU A 129 0.26 16.02 3.45
N PHE A 130 -1.00 15.69 3.12
CA PHE A 130 -1.84 14.88 3.99
C PHE A 130 -1.32 13.46 4.20
N PHE A 131 -0.65 12.87 3.22
CA PHE A 131 -0.07 11.53 3.36
C PHE A 131 1.17 11.58 4.25
N VAL A 132 2.17 12.40 3.92
CA VAL A 132 3.46 12.44 4.62
C VAL A 132 3.33 12.88 6.09
N THR A 133 2.30 13.68 6.42
CA THR A 133 2.05 14.10 7.82
C THR A 133 1.05 13.19 8.54
N HIS A 134 0.59 12.10 7.94
CA HIS A 134 -0.48 11.30 8.54
C HIS A 134 0.04 10.47 9.73
N PRO A 135 -0.45 10.68 10.97
CA PRO A 135 0.10 10.01 12.15
C PRO A 135 0.01 8.48 12.13
N VAL A 136 -1.00 7.88 11.48
CA VAL A 136 -1.11 6.40 11.35
C VAL A 136 0.08 5.74 10.62
N LEU A 137 0.92 6.51 9.93
CA LEU A 137 2.11 5.96 9.28
C LEU A 137 3.26 5.71 10.28
N VAL A 138 3.15 6.25 11.50
CA VAL A 138 4.20 6.15 12.53
C VAL A 138 4.51 4.69 12.86
N GLU A 139 3.51 3.83 13.03
CA GLU A 139 3.74 2.40 13.32
C GLU A 139 4.59 1.75 12.22
N THR A 140 4.22 1.95 10.95
CA THR A 140 4.91 1.36 9.79
C THR A 140 6.34 1.87 9.62
N VAL A 141 6.58 3.16 9.85
CA VAL A 141 7.92 3.74 9.65
C VAL A 141 8.84 3.41 10.84
N ASN A 142 8.29 3.41 12.06
CA ASN A 142 9.08 3.26 13.27
C ASN A 142 9.48 1.83 13.57
N ALA A 143 8.56 0.87 13.44
CA ALA A 143 8.91 -0.52 13.67
C ALA A 143 9.71 -1.07 12.48
N VAL A 144 10.95 -1.51 12.74
CA VAL A 144 11.83 -2.05 11.69
C VAL A 144 11.16 -3.25 11.03
N GLY A 145 10.56 -4.11 11.84
CA GLY A 145 9.91 -5.36 11.47
C GLY A 145 8.69 -5.18 10.57
N TYR A 146 8.10 -3.98 10.47
CA TYR A 146 6.96 -3.69 9.58
C TYR A 146 7.37 -3.14 8.21
N ARG A 147 8.66 -3.27 7.86
CA ARG A 147 9.20 -2.89 6.56
C ARG A 147 8.49 -3.55 5.38
N GLU A 148 7.81 -4.68 5.57
CA GLU A 148 7.02 -5.32 4.51
C GLU A 148 6.02 -4.37 3.86
N ASP A 149 5.41 -3.45 4.63
CA ASP A 149 4.44 -2.50 4.13
C ASP A 149 5.11 -1.44 3.26
N LEU A 150 6.30 -0.99 3.65
CA LEU A 150 7.10 -0.02 2.91
C LEU A 150 7.61 -0.59 1.57
N LEU A 151 8.11 -1.83 1.59
CA LEU A 151 8.56 -2.53 0.39
C LEU A 151 7.39 -2.86 -0.55
N CYS A 152 6.29 -3.37 0.01
CA CYS A 152 5.06 -3.65 -0.74
C CYS A 152 4.56 -2.38 -1.45
N ALA A 153 4.46 -1.26 -0.73
CA ALA A 153 4.06 0.01 -1.31
C ALA A 153 5.01 0.48 -2.42
N THR A 154 6.33 0.33 -2.23
CA THR A 154 7.34 0.77 -3.21
C THR A 154 7.10 0.07 -4.54
N PHE A 155 7.06 -1.26 -4.49
CA PHE A 155 6.91 -2.07 -5.69
C PHE A 155 5.50 -1.99 -6.28
N LEU A 156 4.46 -1.83 -5.46
CA LEU A 156 3.09 -1.60 -5.92
C LEU A 156 2.97 -0.28 -6.70
N LEU A 157 3.53 0.81 -6.18
CA LEU A 157 3.51 2.12 -6.84
C LEU A 157 4.33 2.12 -8.13
N VAL A 158 5.52 1.49 -8.13
CA VAL A 158 6.32 1.31 -9.36
C VAL A 158 5.51 0.53 -10.40
N SER A 159 4.90 -0.59 -10.02
CA SER A 159 4.04 -1.36 -10.93
C SER A 159 2.90 -0.50 -11.46
N PHE A 160 2.22 0.28 -10.62
CA PHE A 160 1.12 1.13 -11.08
C PHE A 160 1.58 2.19 -12.09
N ILE A 161 2.68 2.89 -11.82
CA ILE A 161 3.22 3.92 -12.71
C ILE A 161 3.61 3.33 -14.06
N TYR A 162 4.30 2.18 -14.07
CA TYR A 162 4.73 1.54 -15.31
C TYR A 162 3.58 0.85 -16.07
N PHE A 163 2.51 0.45 -15.38
CA PHE A 163 1.25 0.08 -16.02
C PHE A 163 0.64 1.27 -16.77
N ILE A 164 0.55 2.45 -16.15
CA ILE A 164 0.00 3.65 -16.81
C ILE A 164 0.83 4.01 -18.06
N LYS A 165 2.17 3.93 -17.96
CA LYS A 165 3.08 4.18 -19.07
C LYS A 165 2.90 3.15 -20.20
N SER A 166 2.83 1.86 -19.89
CA SER A 166 2.60 0.81 -20.89
C SER A 166 1.21 0.91 -21.53
N ASP A 167 0.14 1.19 -20.76
CA ASP A 167 -1.23 1.39 -21.28
C ASP A 167 -1.31 2.56 -22.27
N SER A 168 -0.50 3.60 -22.07
CA SER A 168 -0.43 4.74 -23.00
C SER A 168 0.17 4.39 -24.37
N LEU A 169 0.99 3.34 -24.43
CA LEU A 169 1.68 2.88 -25.63
C LEU A 169 0.95 1.74 -26.34
N PHE A 170 0.16 0.95 -25.61
CA PHE A 170 -0.51 -0.26 -26.11
C PHE A 170 -1.38 -0.04 -27.37
N TYR A 171 -1.86 1.19 -27.59
CA TYR A 171 -2.75 1.53 -28.71
C TYR A 171 -2.07 2.32 -29.83
N ARG A 172 -0.76 2.58 -29.74
CA ARG A 172 -0.04 3.31 -30.78
C ARG A 172 0.42 2.31 -31.83
N GLU A 173 -0.11 2.42 -33.05
CA GLU A 173 0.19 1.52 -34.19
C GLU A 173 1.65 1.57 -34.66
N ASN A 174 2.47 2.50 -34.16
CA ASN A 174 3.83 2.74 -34.64
C ASN A 174 4.92 2.22 -33.68
N SER A 175 5.77 1.29 -34.15
CA SER A 175 7.16 0.91 -33.78
C SER A 175 7.61 0.90 -32.29
N GLN A 176 6.77 1.21 -31.31
CA GLN A 176 7.16 1.34 -29.90
C GLN A 176 6.97 0.05 -29.09
N THR A 177 6.85 -1.09 -29.76
CA THR A 177 6.66 -2.42 -29.15
C THR A 177 7.74 -2.71 -28.09
N THR A 178 9.00 -2.38 -28.36
CA THR A 178 10.10 -2.58 -27.41
C THR A 178 9.91 -1.75 -26.14
N ARG A 179 9.49 -0.49 -26.27
CA ARG A 179 9.26 0.40 -25.13
C ARG A 179 8.04 -0.02 -24.32
N PHE A 180 6.99 -0.48 -24.99
CA PHE A 180 5.83 -1.09 -24.35
C PHE A 180 6.25 -2.32 -23.53
N ALA A 181 6.95 -3.27 -24.16
CA ALA A 181 7.38 -4.51 -23.53
C ALA A 181 8.27 -4.24 -22.31
N PHE A 182 9.20 -3.28 -22.42
CA PHE A 182 10.06 -2.87 -21.31
C PHE A 182 9.26 -2.31 -20.13
N TYR A 183 8.34 -1.37 -20.38
CA TYR A 183 7.51 -0.80 -19.30
C TYR A 183 6.58 -1.83 -18.69
N TYR A 184 5.98 -2.69 -19.51
CA TYR A 184 5.11 -3.75 -19.01
C TYR A 184 5.88 -4.81 -18.20
N ALA A 185 7.11 -5.16 -18.62
CA ALA A 185 7.98 -6.05 -17.85
C ALA A 185 8.36 -5.47 -16.50
N ILE A 186 8.80 -4.20 -16.43
CA ILE A 186 9.05 -3.52 -15.15
C ILE A 186 7.80 -3.56 -14.27
N SER A 187 6.63 -3.33 -14.87
CA SER A 187 5.36 -3.36 -14.18
C SER A 187 5.10 -4.73 -13.53
N LEU A 188 5.16 -5.80 -14.31
CA LEU A 188 4.90 -7.16 -13.84
C LEU A 188 5.93 -7.66 -12.83
N VAL A 189 7.22 -7.39 -13.06
CA VAL A 189 8.29 -7.75 -12.12
C VAL A 189 8.10 -7.01 -10.80
N SER A 190 7.79 -5.72 -10.84
CA SER A 190 7.50 -4.95 -9.62
C SER A 190 6.25 -5.48 -8.92
N TYR A 191 5.21 -5.89 -9.65
CA TYR A 191 4.05 -6.51 -9.03
C TYR A 191 4.40 -7.82 -8.28
N LEU A 192 5.22 -8.67 -8.89
CA LEU A 192 5.72 -9.89 -8.23
C LEU A 192 6.54 -9.55 -6.97
N CYS A 193 7.42 -8.55 -7.05
CA CYS A 193 8.18 -8.07 -5.90
C CYS A 193 7.27 -7.53 -4.78
N ALA A 194 6.19 -6.82 -5.13
CA ALA A 194 5.23 -6.33 -4.15
C ALA A 194 4.55 -7.49 -3.41
N LEU A 195 4.13 -8.54 -4.13
CA LEU A 195 3.54 -9.76 -3.56
C LEU A 195 4.52 -10.52 -2.66
N PHE A 196 5.79 -10.61 -3.06
CA PHE A 196 6.86 -11.20 -2.25
C PHE A 196 7.34 -10.31 -1.10
N SER A 197 6.82 -9.09 -1.00
CA SER A 197 6.99 -8.22 0.17
C SER A 197 5.81 -8.36 1.12
N LYS A 198 4.58 -8.23 0.61
CA LYS A 198 3.35 -8.41 1.39
C LYS A 198 2.16 -8.79 0.52
N GLU A 199 1.31 -9.67 1.04
CA GLU A 199 0.06 -10.12 0.41
C GLU A 199 -0.89 -8.99 0.04
N MET A 200 -0.81 -7.83 0.71
CA MET A 200 -1.61 -6.64 0.42
C MET A 200 -1.57 -6.25 -1.08
N ALA A 201 -0.45 -6.52 -1.76
CA ALA A 201 -0.31 -6.25 -3.18
C ALA A 201 -1.30 -7.02 -4.07
N ILE A 202 -1.91 -8.12 -3.61
CA ILE A 202 -2.89 -8.91 -4.40
C ILE A 202 -4.07 -8.09 -4.91
N THR A 203 -4.30 -6.93 -4.30
CA THR A 203 -5.34 -5.97 -4.64
C THR A 203 -5.04 -5.15 -5.91
N LEU A 204 -3.78 -5.09 -6.35
CA LEU A 204 -3.35 -4.24 -7.47
C LEU A 204 -4.13 -4.49 -8.78
N PRO A 205 -4.38 -5.73 -9.25
CA PRO A 205 -5.12 -5.94 -10.49
C PRO A 205 -6.52 -5.32 -10.43
N VAL A 206 -7.19 -5.39 -9.27
CA VAL A 206 -8.51 -4.77 -9.05
C VAL A 206 -8.39 -3.24 -9.09
N LEU A 207 -7.37 -2.66 -8.44
CA LEU A 207 -7.11 -1.22 -8.50
C LEU A 207 -6.88 -0.73 -9.92
N LEU A 208 -6.13 -1.49 -10.73
CA LEU A 208 -5.90 -1.15 -12.13
C LEU A 208 -7.22 -1.15 -12.92
N VAL A 209 -8.09 -2.15 -12.71
CA VAL A 209 -9.42 -2.18 -13.36
C VAL A 209 -10.24 -0.94 -13.00
N VAL A 210 -10.34 -0.63 -11.70
CA VAL A 210 -11.06 0.55 -11.21
C VAL A 210 -10.48 1.82 -11.82
N PHE A 211 -9.16 1.96 -11.82
CA PHE A 211 -8.50 3.09 -12.45
C PHE A 211 -8.88 3.23 -13.93
N MET A 212 -8.83 2.15 -14.71
CA MET A 212 -9.18 2.24 -16.13
C MET A 212 -10.64 2.64 -16.38
N VAL A 213 -11.57 2.06 -15.62
CA VAL A 213 -13.02 2.30 -15.79
C VAL A 213 -13.38 3.74 -15.45
N PHE A 214 -12.81 4.29 -14.37
CA PHE A 214 -13.20 5.60 -13.85
C PHE A 214 -12.29 6.75 -14.31
N SER A 215 -11.04 6.49 -14.70
CA SER A 215 -10.05 7.53 -15.06
C SER A 215 -10.11 7.97 -16.53
N ARG A 216 -10.24 7.04 -17.49
CA ARG A 216 -9.81 7.30 -18.89
C ARG A 216 -10.90 7.42 -19.96
N GLN A 217 -12.19 7.41 -19.61
CA GLN A 217 -13.32 7.55 -20.55
C GLN A 217 -13.14 6.80 -21.91
N LYS A 218 -12.55 5.60 -21.91
CA LYS A 218 -12.34 4.82 -23.15
C LYS A 218 -13.53 3.90 -23.45
N PRO A 219 -13.80 3.59 -24.74
CA PRO A 219 -14.91 2.71 -25.14
C PRO A 219 -14.75 1.28 -24.61
N LEU A 220 -15.87 0.57 -24.41
CA LEU A 220 -15.89 -0.81 -23.87
C LEU A 220 -15.07 -1.82 -24.69
N VAL A 221 -15.00 -1.65 -26.02
CA VAL A 221 -14.16 -2.48 -26.89
C VAL A 221 -12.66 -2.34 -26.56
N SER A 222 -12.25 -1.15 -26.10
CA SER A 222 -10.88 -0.94 -25.60
C SER A 222 -10.66 -1.69 -24.29
N PHE A 223 -11.68 -1.83 -23.44
CA PHE A 223 -11.57 -2.51 -22.15
C PHE A 223 -11.38 -4.03 -22.31
N THR A 224 -12.18 -4.69 -23.15
CA THR A 224 -12.08 -6.16 -23.35
C THR A 224 -10.73 -6.57 -23.95
N LYS A 225 -10.18 -5.78 -24.87
CA LYS A 225 -8.83 -6.01 -25.41
C LYS A 225 -7.74 -5.91 -24.33
N ARG A 226 -7.83 -4.94 -23.41
CA ARG A 226 -6.88 -4.82 -22.27
C ARG A 226 -6.98 -6.00 -21.35
N LEU A 227 -8.22 -6.41 -21.03
CA LEU A 227 -8.49 -7.53 -20.15
C LEU A 227 -7.87 -8.82 -20.68
N LYS A 228 -8.00 -9.09 -21.99
CA LYS A 228 -7.37 -10.25 -22.64
C LYS A 228 -5.86 -10.12 -22.83
N GLY A 229 -5.32 -8.90 -22.94
CA GLY A 229 -3.89 -8.63 -23.15
C GLY A 229 -3.12 -8.37 -21.86
N MET A 230 -3.13 -7.11 -21.40
CA MET A 230 -2.31 -6.66 -20.27
C MET A 230 -2.72 -7.25 -18.92
N TYR A 231 -3.99 -7.62 -18.71
CA TYR A 231 -4.41 -8.17 -17.40
C TYR A 231 -4.06 -9.63 -17.22
N ALA A 232 -3.90 -10.38 -18.30
CA ALA A 232 -3.55 -11.79 -18.24
C ALA A 232 -2.23 -12.00 -17.47
N GLY A 233 -1.24 -11.12 -17.66
CA GLY A 233 0.03 -11.18 -16.91
C GLY A 233 -0.14 -10.95 -15.42
N TYR A 234 -0.99 -9.99 -15.02
CA TYR A 234 -1.29 -9.76 -13.60
C TYR A 234 -1.99 -10.95 -12.97
N LEU A 235 -3.03 -11.48 -13.63
CA LEU A 235 -3.77 -12.65 -13.12
C LEU A 235 -2.87 -13.89 -13.01
N ALA A 236 -1.99 -14.10 -13.99
CA ALA A 236 -1.01 -15.18 -13.96
C ALA A 236 -0.05 -15.04 -12.76
N ILE A 237 0.46 -13.84 -12.50
CA ILE A 237 1.32 -13.56 -11.33
C ILE A 237 0.55 -13.72 -10.02
N SER A 238 -0.69 -13.24 -9.95
CA SER A 238 -1.55 -13.42 -8.77
C SER A 238 -1.75 -14.91 -8.48
N LEU A 239 -2.10 -15.70 -9.49
CA LEU A 239 -2.30 -17.15 -9.37
C LEU A 239 -1.00 -17.85 -8.96
N PHE A 240 0.12 -17.51 -9.60
CA PHE A 240 1.44 -18.02 -9.26
C PHE A 240 1.78 -17.76 -7.78
N TYR A 241 1.60 -16.53 -7.32
CA TYR A 241 1.82 -16.17 -5.93
C TYR A 241 0.92 -16.94 -4.96
N LEU A 242 -0.37 -17.09 -5.27
CA LEU A 242 -1.30 -17.84 -4.43
C LEU A 242 -0.88 -19.32 -4.32
N ILE A 243 -0.42 -19.93 -5.41
CA ILE A 243 0.13 -21.29 -5.41
C ILE A 243 1.38 -21.35 -4.52
N ILE A 244 2.33 -20.43 -4.72
CA ILE A 244 3.56 -20.38 -3.91
C ILE A 244 3.22 -20.24 -2.42
N ARG A 245 2.30 -19.33 -2.05
CA ARG A 245 1.96 -19.03 -0.66
C ARG A 245 1.18 -20.16 0.03
N PHE A 246 0.17 -20.71 -0.63
CA PHE A 246 -0.75 -21.65 0.02
C PHE A 246 -0.40 -23.12 -0.22
N VAL A 247 0.37 -23.44 -1.27
CA VAL A 247 0.70 -24.83 -1.63
C VAL A 247 2.17 -25.15 -1.38
N VAL A 248 3.10 -24.27 -1.81
CA VAL A 248 4.54 -24.58 -1.77
C VAL A 248 5.19 -24.19 -0.45
N PHE A 249 4.89 -22.99 0.05
CA PHE A 249 5.43 -22.40 1.28
C PHE A 249 4.31 -22.13 2.29
N SER A 250 3.58 -23.17 2.66
CA SER A 250 2.66 -23.09 3.80
C SER A 250 3.44 -23.28 5.11
N ASN A 251 3.26 -22.38 6.06
CA ASN A 251 3.92 -22.45 7.36
C ASN A 251 3.15 -23.43 8.27
N PRO A 252 3.73 -24.58 8.68
CA PRO A 252 3.04 -25.54 9.54
C PRO A 252 2.75 -25.01 10.95
N ALA A 253 3.56 -24.04 11.41
CA ALA A 253 3.39 -23.40 12.71
C ALA A 253 2.29 -22.33 12.70
N PHE A 254 1.87 -21.87 11.51
CA PHE A 254 0.81 -20.87 11.38
C PHE A 254 -0.56 -21.55 11.45
N LYS A 255 -1.18 -21.49 12.62
CA LYS A 255 -2.56 -21.95 12.86
C LYS A 255 -3.46 -20.74 13.08
N SER A 256 -3.84 -20.06 12.00
CA SER A 256 -4.81 -18.97 12.09
C SER A 256 -6.22 -19.54 12.22
N SER A 257 -6.85 -19.31 13.38
CA SER A 257 -8.27 -19.59 13.60
C SER A 257 -9.06 -18.29 13.65
N TYR A 258 -10.33 -18.35 13.31
CA TYR A 258 -11.24 -17.25 13.63
C TYR A 258 -11.26 -16.99 15.14
N GLN A 259 -11.62 -15.76 15.51
CA GLN A 259 -11.85 -15.39 16.90
C GLN A 259 -12.89 -16.31 17.56
N PRO A 260 -12.84 -16.48 18.90
CA PRO A 260 -13.84 -17.25 19.63
C PRO A 260 -15.27 -16.85 19.23
N GLY A 261 -16.09 -17.82 18.84
CA GLY A 261 -17.42 -17.59 18.25
C GLY A 261 -17.47 -17.74 16.71
N GLY A 262 -16.34 -17.99 16.07
CA GLY A 262 -16.27 -18.41 14.66
C GLY A 262 -16.43 -17.26 13.65
N PHE A 263 -16.79 -17.63 12.42
CA PHE A 263 -16.81 -16.72 11.28
C PHE A 263 -17.70 -15.49 11.50
N TRP A 264 -18.90 -15.66 12.08
CA TRP A 264 -19.86 -14.57 12.24
C TRP A 264 -19.42 -13.52 13.25
N VAL A 265 -18.88 -13.95 14.39
CA VAL A 265 -18.30 -13.03 15.40
C VAL A 265 -17.15 -12.23 14.79
N ASN A 266 -16.28 -12.90 14.02
CA ASN A 266 -15.24 -12.23 13.27
C ASN A 266 -15.81 -11.21 12.28
N ALA A 267 -16.81 -11.58 11.47
CA ALA A 267 -17.43 -10.70 10.49
C ALA A 267 -18.02 -9.43 11.15
N PHE A 268 -18.78 -9.57 12.24
CA PHE A 268 -19.34 -8.42 12.95
C PHE A 268 -18.26 -7.55 13.59
N THR A 269 -17.23 -8.17 14.18
CA THR A 269 -16.08 -7.45 14.72
C THR A 269 -15.33 -6.67 13.64
N MET A 270 -15.20 -7.25 12.43
CA MET A 270 -14.54 -6.61 11.29
C MET A 270 -15.32 -5.41 10.74
N ILE A 271 -16.65 -5.39 10.86
CA ILE A 271 -17.46 -4.21 10.53
C ILE A 271 -17.10 -3.04 11.48
N LYS A 272 -16.98 -3.30 12.78
CA LYS A 272 -16.53 -2.31 13.76
C LYS A 272 -15.09 -1.85 13.53
N ILE A 273 -14.20 -2.77 13.15
CA ILE A 273 -12.82 -2.45 12.81
C ILE A 273 -12.74 -1.59 11.54
N LEU A 274 -13.54 -1.87 10.51
CA LEU A 274 -13.62 -1.03 9.31
C LEU A 274 -14.05 0.41 9.66
N ALA A 275 -15.07 0.56 10.51
CA ALA A 275 -15.47 1.88 11.01
C ALA A 275 -14.33 2.56 11.79
N SER A 276 -13.56 1.81 12.57
CA SER A 276 -12.41 2.30 13.33
C SER A 276 -11.26 2.75 12.42
N TYR A 277 -10.99 2.04 11.32
CA TYR A 277 -10.00 2.44 10.31
C TYR A 277 -10.38 3.72 9.59
N ILE A 278 -11.66 3.90 9.24
CA ILE A 278 -12.15 5.16 8.69
C ILE A 278 -11.99 6.27 9.73
N LYS A 279 -12.38 6.02 10.99
CA LYS A 279 -12.20 6.98 12.08
C LYS A 279 -10.73 7.39 12.23
N LEU A 280 -9.79 6.46 12.27
CA LEU A 280 -8.35 6.73 12.35
C LEU A 280 -7.83 7.52 11.15
N SER A 281 -8.39 7.30 9.96
CA SER A 281 -8.01 8.06 8.77
C SER A 281 -8.44 9.53 8.84
N PHE A 282 -9.62 9.82 9.41
CA PHE A 282 -10.07 11.21 9.59
C PHE A 282 -9.49 11.86 10.85
N PHE A 283 -9.42 11.11 11.94
CA PHE A 283 -9.06 11.54 13.29
C PHE A 283 -8.07 10.54 13.90
N PRO A 284 -6.78 10.63 13.51
CA PRO A 284 -5.71 9.74 13.99
C PRO A 284 -5.31 10.11 15.43
N LEU A 285 -6.26 9.94 16.35
CA LEU A 285 -6.13 10.24 17.78
C LEU A 285 -6.06 8.91 18.55
N HIS A 286 -5.24 8.86 19.61
CA HIS A 286 -5.05 7.67 20.45
C HIS A 286 -4.53 6.46 19.66
N LEU A 287 -3.44 6.69 18.94
CA LEU A 287 -2.68 5.63 18.27
C LEU A 287 -2.18 4.61 19.31
N ASN A 288 -2.18 3.33 18.94
CA ASN A 288 -1.84 2.25 19.85
C ASN A 288 -1.02 1.17 19.13
N ALA A 289 0.05 0.72 19.78
CA ALA A 289 0.89 -0.36 19.26
C ALA A 289 0.16 -1.70 19.25
N ASP A 290 -0.81 -1.91 20.15
CA ASP A 290 -1.61 -3.13 20.20
C ASP A 290 -3.08 -2.83 20.53
N TYR A 291 -3.97 -3.17 19.61
CA TYR A 291 -5.40 -2.88 19.72
C TYR A 291 -6.16 -4.06 20.30
N VAL A 292 -6.68 -3.89 21.52
CA VAL A 292 -7.67 -4.80 22.10
C VAL A 292 -9.06 -4.36 21.65
N VAL A 293 -9.62 -5.07 20.67
CA VAL A 293 -10.98 -4.80 20.17
C VAL A 293 -11.95 -5.79 20.81
N PRO A 294 -12.94 -5.33 21.61
CA PRO A 294 -13.99 -6.21 22.11
C PRO A 294 -14.76 -6.83 20.96
N LEU A 295 -14.85 -8.16 20.97
CA LEU A 295 -15.54 -8.97 19.97
C LEU A 295 -17.05 -8.66 20.00
N ILE A 296 -17.67 -8.68 18.81
CA ILE A 296 -19.12 -8.55 18.67
C ILE A 296 -19.69 -9.95 18.47
N THR A 297 -20.40 -10.47 19.47
CA THR A 297 -21.03 -11.79 19.42
C THR A 297 -22.37 -11.75 18.68
N HIS A 298 -23.06 -10.62 18.72
CA HIS A 298 -24.38 -10.47 18.08
C HIS A 298 -24.52 -9.18 17.26
N PRO A 299 -25.25 -9.21 16.13
CA PRO A 299 -25.38 -8.05 15.24
C PRO A 299 -26.22 -6.91 15.85
N TRP A 300 -27.05 -7.19 16.86
CA TRP A 300 -27.88 -6.19 17.55
C TRP A 300 -27.15 -5.47 18.69
N GLU A 301 -25.87 -5.77 18.93
CA GLU A 301 -25.08 -4.97 19.85
C GLU A 301 -25.00 -3.51 19.37
N GLY A 302 -25.18 -2.56 20.29
CA GLY A 302 -25.17 -1.14 19.95
C GLY A 302 -23.90 -0.70 19.22
N SER A 303 -22.75 -1.29 19.54
CA SER A 303 -21.49 -1.00 18.85
C SER A 303 -21.47 -1.45 17.39
N CYS A 304 -22.12 -2.56 17.07
CA CYS A 304 -22.28 -3.06 15.70
C CYS A 304 -23.23 -2.16 14.90
N ILE A 305 -24.38 -1.81 15.48
CA ILE A 305 -25.37 -0.94 14.85
C ILE A 305 -24.79 0.44 14.58
N LEU A 306 -24.03 1.01 15.52
CA LEU A 306 -23.34 2.29 15.33
C LEU A 306 -22.30 2.21 14.21
N ALA A 307 -21.52 1.13 14.14
CA ALA A 307 -20.56 0.94 13.06
C ALA A 307 -21.26 0.80 11.70
N LEU A 308 -22.34 0.02 11.61
CA LEU A 308 -23.12 -0.16 10.39
C LEU A 308 -23.76 1.15 9.91
N THR A 309 -24.42 1.88 10.81
CA THR A 309 -25.05 3.17 10.47
C THR A 309 -24.02 4.19 10.01
N PHE A 310 -22.84 4.24 10.66
CA PHE A 310 -21.71 5.05 10.22
C PHE A 310 -21.22 4.64 8.83
N LEU A 311 -20.98 3.35 8.58
CA LEU A 311 -20.51 2.84 7.28
C LEU A 311 -21.52 3.08 6.16
N ILE A 312 -22.81 2.86 6.41
CA ILE A 312 -23.88 3.16 5.45
C ILE A 312 -23.88 4.65 5.13
N SER A 313 -23.75 5.52 6.12
CA SER A 313 -23.67 6.98 5.92
C SER A 313 -22.49 7.36 5.02
N ILE A 314 -21.30 6.80 5.31
CA ILE A 314 -20.11 7.00 4.48
C ILE A 314 -20.34 6.48 3.05
N PHE A 315 -20.96 5.31 2.90
CA PHE A 315 -21.24 4.72 1.60
C PHE A 315 -22.25 5.55 0.78
N VAL A 316 -23.29 6.09 1.43
CA VAL A 316 -24.26 6.99 0.79
C VAL A 316 -23.57 8.28 0.36
N ILE A 317 -22.76 8.91 1.22
CA ILE A 317 -21.97 10.09 0.87
C ILE A 317 -21.04 9.77 -0.31
N PHE A 318 -20.37 8.62 -0.27
CA PHE A 318 -19.50 8.17 -1.34
C PHE A 318 -20.27 7.97 -2.65
N ALA A 319 -21.44 7.33 -2.63
CA ALA A 319 -22.29 7.12 -3.80
C ALA A 319 -22.76 8.45 -4.41
N VAL A 320 -23.13 9.42 -3.58
CA VAL A 320 -23.56 10.77 -4.03
C VAL A 320 -22.39 11.55 -4.63
N LEU A 321 -21.20 11.49 -4.02
CA LEU A 321 -20.00 12.17 -4.52
C LEU A 321 -19.38 11.47 -5.74
N CYS A 322 -19.64 10.18 -5.90
CA CYS A 322 -19.29 9.39 -7.06
C CYS A 322 -20.30 9.57 -8.18
N LYS A 323 -20.25 10.76 -8.80
CA LYS A 323 -20.77 10.88 -10.18
C LYS A 323 -19.97 9.95 -11.10
N THR A 324 -20.62 9.46 -12.15
CA THR A 324 -20.00 8.55 -13.12
C THR A 324 -18.68 9.16 -13.66
N ARG A 325 -17.58 8.40 -13.49
CA ARG A 325 -16.23 8.68 -14.04
C ARG A 325 -15.48 9.87 -13.40
N ASN A 326 -15.07 9.72 -12.14
CA ASN A 326 -14.32 10.73 -11.39
C ASN A 326 -13.12 10.13 -10.64
N MET A 327 -11.97 10.81 -10.65
CA MET A 327 -10.76 10.43 -9.89
C MET A 327 -11.01 10.29 -8.39
N PHE A 328 -11.95 11.04 -7.82
CA PHE A 328 -12.35 10.85 -6.42
C PHE A 328 -12.83 9.41 -6.15
N ALA A 329 -13.60 8.82 -7.07
CA ALA A 329 -14.09 7.45 -6.95
C ALA A 329 -12.93 6.46 -6.97
N VAL A 330 -11.96 6.64 -7.87
CA VAL A 330 -10.75 5.81 -7.94
C VAL A 330 -10.01 5.79 -6.61
N TRP A 331 -9.75 6.96 -6.04
CA TRP A 331 -8.93 7.10 -4.82
C TRP A 331 -9.67 6.66 -3.56
N MET A 332 -10.99 6.82 -3.48
CA MET A 332 -11.75 6.23 -2.39
C MET A 332 -11.91 4.72 -2.54
N SER A 333 -12.12 4.20 -3.76
CA SER A 333 -12.09 2.76 -4.00
C SER A 333 -10.73 2.16 -3.64
N TRP A 334 -9.63 2.89 -3.88
CA TRP A 334 -8.29 2.48 -3.46
C TRP A 334 -8.24 2.17 -1.96
N PHE A 335 -8.76 3.06 -1.13
CA PHE A 335 -8.79 2.88 0.33
C PHE A 335 -9.48 1.55 0.72
N PHE A 336 -10.70 1.31 0.23
CA PHE A 336 -11.44 0.10 0.59
C PHE A 336 -10.86 -1.18 -0.01
N ILE A 337 -10.44 -1.14 -1.28
CA ILE A 337 -9.90 -2.32 -1.99
C ILE A 337 -8.60 -2.79 -1.34
N THR A 338 -7.70 -1.87 -1.02
CA THR A 338 -6.41 -2.22 -0.42
C THR A 338 -6.53 -2.71 1.01
N LEU A 339 -7.61 -2.39 1.71
CA LEU A 339 -7.88 -2.88 3.06
C LEU A 339 -8.42 -4.33 3.08
N LEU A 340 -9.01 -4.82 1.97
CA LEU A 340 -9.63 -6.16 1.92
C LEU A 340 -8.77 -7.31 2.47
N PRO A 341 -7.45 -7.42 2.18
CA PRO A 341 -6.65 -8.53 2.66
C PRO A 341 -6.47 -8.58 4.18
N VAL A 342 -6.66 -7.45 4.88
CA VAL A 342 -6.57 -7.35 6.35
C VAL A 342 -7.94 -7.37 7.04
N MET A 343 -9.03 -7.50 6.29
CA MET A 343 -10.39 -7.60 6.83
C MET A 343 -10.71 -8.98 7.44
N ASN A 344 -9.69 -9.82 7.70
CA ASN A 344 -9.83 -11.15 8.29
C ASN A 344 -10.86 -12.04 7.59
N ILE A 345 -11.03 -11.90 6.26
CA ILE A 345 -11.80 -12.84 5.44
C ILE A 345 -11.11 -14.20 5.47
N ILE A 346 -9.78 -14.18 5.38
CA ILE A 346 -8.90 -15.27 5.81
C ILE A 346 -8.33 -14.81 7.15
N PRO A 347 -8.42 -15.61 8.23
CA PRO A 347 -7.94 -15.22 9.55
C PRO A 347 -6.47 -14.80 9.54
N ILE A 348 -6.17 -13.69 10.23
CA ILE A 348 -4.81 -13.22 10.49
C ILE A 348 -4.65 -13.00 12.00
N ASP A 349 -3.42 -13.07 12.51
CA ASP A 349 -3.17 -13.02 13.95
C ASP A 349 -3.63 -11.71 14.59
N ASN A 350 -3.24 -10.56 14.02
CA ASN A 350 -3.67 -9.26 14.51
C ASN A 350 -4.92 -8.80 13.77
N ILE A 351 -6.04 -8.72 14.49
CA ILE A 351 -7.33 -8.27 13.97
C ILE A 351 -7.35 -6.78 13.60
N MET A 352 -6.57 -5.95 14.30
CA MET A 352 -6.47 -4.52 14.03
C MET A 352 -5.05 -4.00 14.26
N ALA A 353 -4.55 -3.18 13.32
CA ALA A 353 -3.26 -2.49 13.44
C ALA A 353 -3.21 -1.27 12.51
N GLU A 354 -2.48 -0.21 12.90
CA GLU A 354 -2.34 1.00 12.09
C GLU A 354 -1.49 0.74 10.84
N ARG A 355 -0.50 -0.15 10.93
CA ARG A 355 0.38 -0.50 9.81
C ARG A 355 -0.38 -0.98 8.57
N TYR A 356 -1.57 -1.55 8.75
CA TYR A 356 -2.41 -1.97 7.65
C TYR A 356 -2.99 -0.81 6.83
N LEU A 357 -2.97 0.41 7.38
CA LEU A 357 -3.45 1.63 6.73
C LEU A 357 -2.41 2.29 5.82
N TYR A 358 -1.15 1.85 5.79
CA TYR A 358 -0.08 2.51 5.04
C TYR A 358 -0.44 2.74 3.56
N ILE A 359 -0.87 1.67 2.86
CA ILE A 359 -1.31 1.74 1.45
C ILE A 359 -2.73 2.33 1.31
N PRO A 360 -3.74 1.92 2.13
CA PRO A 360 -5.08 2.51 2.07
C PRO A 360 -5.11 4.05 2.19
N VAL A 361 -4.33 4.61 3.11
CA VAL A 361 -4.35 6.05 3.41
C VAL A 361 -3.81 6.89 2.25
N MET A 362 -3.00 6.33 1.34
CA MET A 362 -2.68 7.01 0.08
C MET A 362 -3.94 7.37 -0.70
N GLY A 363 -4.88 6.43 -0.83
CA GLY A 363 -6.18 6.66 -1.47
C GLY A 363 -7.03 7.68 -0.73
N PHE A 364 -7.08 7.57 0.59
CA PHE A 364 -7.78 8.54 1.44
C PHE A 364 -7.24 9.97 1.29
N CYS A 365 -5.92 10.17 1.36
CA CYS A 365 -5.28 11.48 1.24
C CYS A 365 -5.43 12.09 -0.16
N ALA A 366 -5.39 11.25 -1.21
CA ALA A 366 -5.73 11.68 -2.57
C ALA A 366 -7.18 12.17 -2.68
N ALA A 367 -8.14 11.39 -2.18
CA ALA A 367 -9.55 11.75 -2.17
C ALA A 367 -9.83 13.03 -1.36
N LYS A 368 -9.19 13.17 -0.19
CA LYS A 368 -9.27 14.35 0.67
C LYS A 368 -8.75 15.61 -0.03
N GLY A 369 -7.60 15.52 -0.70
CA GLY A 369 -7.05 16.63 -1.48
C GLY A 369 -8.00 17.08 -2.60
N ILE A 370 -8.63 16.13 -3.32
CA ILE A 370 -9.64 16.43 -4.34
C ILE A 370 -10.88 17.10 -3.73
N LEU A 371 -11.36 16.61 -2.59
CA LEU A 371 -12.56 17.13 -1.94
C LEU A 371 -12.36 18.56 -1.43
N ILE A 372 -11.24 18.82 -0.72
CA ILE A 372 -10.91 20.15 -0.23
C ILE A 372 -10.80 21.12 -1.40
N TYR A 373 -10.07 20.75 -2.46
CA TYR A 373 -9.95 21.57 -3.64
C TYR A 373 -11.31 21.96 -4.24
N ARG A 374 -12.26 21.01 -4.36
CA ARG A 374 -13.61 21.27 -4.86
C ARG A 374 -14.45 22.20 -3.98
N ILE A 375 -14.20 22.20 -2.68
CA ILE A 375 -14.90 23.07 -1.72
C ILE A 375 -14.31 24.48 -1.78
N THR A 376 -12.98 24.58 -1.83
CA THR A 376 -12.26 25.87 -1.81
C THR A 376 -12.26 26.59 -3.16
N ASP A 377 -12.28 25.86 -4.27
CA ASP A 377 -12.29 26.42 -5.63
C ASP A 377 -13.73 26.73 -6.10
N ARG A 378 -14.49 27.42 -5.24
CA ARG A 378 -15.79 28.03 -5.58
C ARG A 378 -15.66 29.50 -6.00
N THR A 379 -14.44 30.02 -6.14
CA THR A 379 -14.14 31.42 -6.51
C THR A 379 -14.04 31.65 -8.04
N LEU A 380 -14.78 30.84 -8.80
CA LEU A 380 -15.24 31.11 -10.17
C LEU A 380 -16.78 30.88 -10.27
N SER A 381 -17.51 31.00 -9.15
CA SER A 381 -18.98 31.17 -9.18
C SER A 381 -19.34 32.65 -9.30
#